data_AF-A0A921BA03-F1
#
_entry.id   AF-A0A921BA03-F1
#
_cell.length_a   1.000
_cell.length_b   1.000
_cell.length_c   1.000
_cell.angle_alpha   90.00
_cell.angle_beta   90.00
_cell.angle_gamma   90.00
#
_symmetry.space_group_name_H-M   'P 1'
#
loop_
_entity.id
_entity.type
_entity.pdbx_description
1 polymer ?
#
loop_
_entity_poly.entity_id
_entity_poly.type
_entity_poly.pdbx_seq_one_letter_code
_entity_poly.pdbx_strand_id
1 'polypeptide(L)'
;MMAVVGRIGKILGPRGLMPNPKTGTVTFEVESVIKNIKAGQVEFRADKLGNLHASFGEKFRLMQISSVKISVFWLNRKRMKPSSSKGKFF
;
A
#
# COMPACT_ATOMS: atom_id res chain seq x y z
N MET A 1 -21.25 -8.84 5.98
CA MET A 1 -21.06 -7.63 5.14
C MET A 1 -20.18 -7.88 3.91
N MET A 2 -19.00 -8.50 4.04
CA MET A 2 -18.08 -8.76 2.89
C MET A 2 -18.63 -9.72 1.81
N ALA A 3 -19.49 -10.67 2.17
CA ALA A 3 -20.18 -11.53 1.20
C ALA A 3 -21.07 -10.75 0.22
N VAL A 4 -21.54 -9.55 0.60
CA VAL A 4 -22.30 -8.66 -0.28
C VAL A 4 -21.36 -7.84 -1.17
N VAL A 5 -20.24 -7.36 -0.62
CA VAL A 5 -19.20 -6.62 -1.37
C VAL A 5 -18.61 -7.46 -2.52
N GLY A 6 -18.51 -8.79 -2.33
CA GLY A 6 -18.09 -9.72 -3.39
C GLY A 6 -18.98 -9.67 -4.64
N ARG A 7 -20.28 -9.38 -4.52
CA ARG A 7 -21.19 -9.26 -5.67
C ARG A 7 -20.87 -8.04 -6.55
N ILE A 8 -20.30 -6.98 -5.96
CA ILE A 8 -19.89 -5.74 -6.67
C ILE A 8 -18.41 -5.82 -7.10
N GLY A 9 -17.76 -6.98 -6.90
CA GLY A 9 -16.36 -7.20 -7.23
C GLY A 9 -15.99 -6.90 -8.69
N LYS A 10 -16.93 -7.04 -9.65
CA LYS A 10 -16.71 -6.69 -11.06
C LYS A 10 -16.39 -5.20 -11.27
N ILE A 11 -16.89 -4.32 -10.41
CA ILE A 11 -16.67 -2.86 -10.51
C ILE A 11 -15.47 -2.45 -9.66
N LEU A 12 -15.36 -2.99 -8.45
CA LEU A 12 -14.30 -2.63 -7.49
C LEU A 12 -12.94 -3.22 -7.85
N GLY A 13 -12.92 -4.41 -8.47
CA GLY A 13 -11.73 -5.11 -8.92
C GLY A 13 -10.86 -4.31 -9.89
N PRO A 14 -11.35 -3.91 -11.08
CA PRO A 14 -10.55 -3.17 -12.06
C PRO A 14 -10.12 -1.77 -11.57
N ARG A 15 -10.86 -1.19 -10.61
CA ARG A 15 -10.49 0.08 -9.98
C ARG A 15 -9.50 -0.06 -8.81
N GLY A 16 -9.18 -1.29 -8.39
CA GLY A 16 -8.31 -1.54 -7.24
C GLY A 16 -8.90 -1.09 -5.89
N LEU A 17 -10.19 -0.78 -5.84
CA LEU A 17 -10.89 -0.28 -4.64
C LEU A 17 -11.47 -1.40 -3.78
N MET A 18 -11.14 -2.66 -4.10
CA MET A 18 -11.65 -3.82 -3.38
C MET A 18 -11.02 -3.88 -1.97
N PRO A 19 -11.82 -3.89 -0.89
CA PRO A 19 -11.30 -4.00 0.47
C PRO A 19 -10.50 -5.30 0.65
N ASN A 20 -9.34 -5.22 1.30
CA ASN A 20 -8.45 -6.37 1.50
C ASN A 20 -8.02 -6.50 2.97
N PRO A 21 -8.29 -7.63 3.63
CA PRO A 21 -7.82 -7.87 5.01
C PRO A 21 -6.29 -7.89 5.11
N LYS A 22 -5.56 -8.33 4.07
CA LYS A 22 -4.09 -8.32 4.07
C LYS A 22 -3.49 -6.92 4.14
N THR A 23 -4.22 -5.91 3.69
CA THR A 23 -3.76 -4.52 3.77
C THR A 23 -4.40 -3.76 4.93
N GLY A 24 -5.17 -4.43 5.79
CA GLY A 24 -5.74 -3.80 6.98
C GLY A 24 -6.88 -2.82 6.69
N THR A 25 -7.46 -2.88 5.48
CA THR A 25 -8.67 -2.10 5.14
C THR A 25 -9.97 -2.79 5.58
N VAL A 26 -9.86 -4.02 6.08
CA VAL A 26 -10.94 -4.78 6.69
C VAL A 26 -10.55 -5.09 8.13
N THR A 27 -10.94 -4.21 9.05
CA THR A 27 -10.65 -4.32 10.48
C THR A 27 -11.88 -3.95 11.30
N PHE A 28 -11.87 -4.31 12.59
CA PHE A 28 -12.88 -3.83 13.54
C PHE A 28 -12.62 -2.38 13.97
N GLU A 29 -11.36 -1.94 13.93
CA GLU A 29 -10.95 -0.57 14.26
C GLU A 29 -10.99 0.35 13.02
N VAL A 30 -12.19 0.77 12.64
CA VAL A 30 -12.38 1.59 11.43
C VAL A 30 -11.85 3.02 11.61
N GLU A 31 -11.98 3.59 12.81
CA GLU A 31 -11.62 4.99 13.08
C GLU A 31 -10.11 5.25 12.96
N SER A 32 -9.28 4.34 13.50
CA SER A 32 -7.82 4.43 13.44
C SER A 32 -7.34 4.31 11.99
N VAL A 33 -7.92 3.38 11.23
CA VAL A 33 -7.60 3.16 9.81
C VAL A 33 -7.96 4.39 8.97
N ILE A 34 -9.12 5.02 9.19
CA ILE A 34 -9.49 6.25 8.48
C ILE A 34 -8.50 7.39 8.79
N LYS A 35 -8.09 7.56 10.05
CA LYS A 35 -7.10 8.57 10.45
C LYS A 35 -5.76 8.33 9.76
N ASN A 36 -5.28 7.09 9.74
CA ASN A 36 -4.00 6.74 9.13
C ASN A 36 -3.99 6.91 7.61
N ILE A 37 -5.08 6.52 6.94
CA ILE A 37 -5.24 6.72 5.48
C ILE A 37 -5.25 8.22 5.16
N LYS A 38 -5.99 9.03 5.93
CA LYS A 38 -6.00 10.51 5.78
C LYS A 38 -4.65 11.15 6.07
N ALA A 39 -3.87 10.59 6.99
CA ALA A 39 -2.50 11.04 7.28
C ALA A 39 -1.52 10.73 6.13
N GLY A 40 -1.96 10.05 5.07
CA GLY A 40 -1.17 9.77 3.89
C GLY A 40 -0.48 8.41 3.93
N GLN A 41 -1.03 7.44 4.67
CA GLN A 41 -0.59 6.05 4.57
C GLN A 41 -0.84 5.55 3.14
N VAL A 42 0.23 5.13 2.47
CA VAL A 42 0.18 4.60 1.10
C VAL A 42 0.38 3.09 1.14
N GLU A 43 -0.54 2.36 0.53
CA GLU A 43 -0.39 0.93 0.27
C GLU A 43 0.39 0.71 -1.02
N PHE A 44 1.30 -0.26 -1.02
CA PHE A 44 2.00 -0.71 -2.21
C PHE A 44 2.00 -2.23 -2.25
N ARG A 45 1.88 -2.78 -3.46
CA ARG A 45 1.93 -4.22 -3.72
C ARG A 45 2.94 -4.49 -4.83
N ALA A 46 3.47 -5.71 -4.85
CA ALA A 46 4.33 -6.16 -5.93
C ALA A 46 3.47 -6.55 -7.14
N ASP A 47 3.89 -6.09 -8.31
CA ASP A 47 3.31 -6.52 -9.57
C ASP A 47 3.77 -7.94 -9.92
N LYS A 48 3.17 -8.54 -10.96
CA LYS A 48 3.54 -9.90 -11.44
C LYS A 48 5.02 -10.04 -11.79
N LEU A 49 5.67 -8.93 -12.17
CA LEU A 49 7.09 -8.86 -12.50
C LEU A 49 7.99 -8.61 -11.26
N GLY A 50 7.42 -8.49 -10.05
CA GLY A 50 8.17 -8.24 -8.82
C GLY A 50 8.54 -6.79 -8.57
N ASN A 51 8.01 -5.85 -9.38
CA ASN A 51 8.21 -4.41 -9.18
C ASN A 51 7.29 -3.86 -8.09
N LEU A 52 7.78 -2.91 -7.30
CA LEU A 52 7.00 -2.18 -6.30
C LEU A 52 6.73 -0.77 -6.79
N HIS A 53 5.45 -0.41 -6.85
CA HIS A 53 4.99 0.93 -7.23
C HIS A 53 4.52 1.67 -5.99
N ALA A 54 5.09 2.86 -5.74
CA ALA A 54 4.67 3.75 -4.66
C ALA A 54 4.60 5.19 -5.19
N SER A 55 3.44 5.83 -4.99
CA SER A 55 3.23 7.23 -5.38
C SER A 55 3.63 8.14 -4.24
N PHE A 56 4.59 9.04 -4.46
CA PHE A 56 5.13 9.92 -3.41
C PHE A 56 4.47 11.31 -3.34
N GLY A 57 3.58 11.62 -4.30
CA GLY A 57 2.79 12.85 -4.38
C GLY A 57 2.88 13.51 -5.76
N GLU A 58 2.17 14.63 -5.93
CA GLU A 58 2.23 15.45 -7.15
C GLU A 58 3.51 16.29 -7.24
N LYS A 59 3.92 16.61 -8.48
CA LYS A 59 5.13 17.37 -8.82
C LYS A 59 5.29 18.71 -8.09
N PHE A 60 4.20 19.28 -7.56
CA PHE A 60 4.20 20.63 -7.00
C PHE A 60 4.75 20.74 -5.57
N ARG A 61 4.97 19.61 -4.87
CA ARG A 61 5.39 19.60 -3.44
C ARG A 61 6.76 18.94 -3.25
N LEU A 62 7.75 19.29 -4.09
CA LEU A 62 8.83 18.35 -4.44
C LEU A 62 10.21 18.50 -3.76
N MET A 63 10.57 19.57 -3.05
CA MET A 63 12.01 19.76 -2.77
C MET A 63 12.57 19.19 -1.46
N GLN A 64 11.78 19.06 -0.38
CA GLN A 64 12.31 18.56 0.91
C GLN A 64 11.58 17.32 1.46
N ILE A 65 10.29 17.18 1.20
CA ILE A 65 9.46 16.10 1.76
C ILE A 65 9.66 14.77 1.01
N SER A 66 10.07 14.83 -0.25
CA SER A 66 10.31 13.68 -1.13
C SER A 66 11.43 12.77 -0.59
N SER A 67 12.57 13.34 -0.18
CA SER A 67 13.71 12.56 0.31
C SER A 67 13.41 11.73 1.55
N VAL A 68 12.70 12.30 2.54
CA VAL A 68 12.32 11.59 3.77
C VAL A 68 11.35 10.44 3.46
N LYS A 69 10.34 10.69 2.62
CA LYS A 69 9.38 9.65 2.22
C LYS A 69 10.05 8.50 1.48
N ILE A 70 10.99 8.81 0.59
CA ILE A 70 11.76 7.80 -0.15
C ILE A 70 12.61 6.95 0.81
N SER A 71 13.29 7.58 1.78
CA SER A 71 14.07 6.86 2.80
C SER A 71 13.21 5.93 3.66
N VAL A 72 12.04 6.39 4.10
CA VAL A 72 11.09 5.56 4.86
C VAL A 72 10.57 4.40 4.03
N PHE A 73 10.29 4.61 2.74
CA PHE A 73 9.89 3.54 1.84
C PHE A 73 10.99 2.49 1.66
N TRP A 74 12.24 2.91 1.48
CA TRP A 74 13.39 2.02 1.41
C TRP A 74 13.57 1.18 2.68
N LEU A 75 13.41 1.80 3.86
CA LEU A 75 13.51 1.09 5.14
C LEU A 75 12.38 0.05 5.29
N ASN A 76 11.14 0.43 4.98
CA ASN A 76 9.99 -0.48 5.04
C ASN A 76 10.12 -1.64 4.03
N ARG A 77 10.67 -1.38 2.84
CA ARG A 77 10.99 -2.44 1.87
C ARG A 77 11.94 -3.49 2.45
N LYS A 78 13.01 -3.06 3.15
CA LYS A 78 13.95 -4.00 3.80
C LYS A 78 13.26 -4.85 4.87
N ARG A 79 12.35 -4.26 5.64
CA ARG A 79 11.57 -4.98 6.67
C ARG A 79 10.62 -6.02 6.08
N MET A 80 10.08 -5.77 4.89
CA MET A 80 9.18 -6.69 4.20
C MET A 80 9.89 -7.73 3.32
N LYS A 81 11.21 -7.91 3.47
CA LYS A 81 11.93 -8.97 2.76
C LYS A 81 11.39 -10.35 3.18
N PRO A 82 10.90 -11.18 2.24
CA PRO A 82 10.49 -12.53 2.55
C PRO A 82 11.71 -13.42 2.87
N SER A 83 11.55 -14.33 3.83
CA SER A 83 12.61 -15.24 4.30
C SER A 83 13.16 -16.15 3.20
N SER A 84 12.36 -16.44 2.18
CA SER A 84 12.74 -17.28 1.03
C SER A 84 13.57 -16.54 -0.04
N SER A 85 13.76 -15.22 0.07
CA SER A 85 14.49 -14.45 -0.95
C SER A 85 15.99 -14.76 -0.92
N LYS A 86 16.49 -15.40 -1.98
CA LYS A 86 17.93 -15.65 -2.20
C LYS A 86 18.64 -14.38 -2.70
N GLY A 87 19.88 -14.17 -2.26
CA GLY A 87 20.75 -13.07 -2.72
C GLY A 87 20.50 -11.71 -2.05
N LYS A 88 21.12 -10.67 -2.64
CA LYS A 88 20.92 -9.27 -2.22
C LYS A 88 19.51 -8.84 -2.60
N PHE A 89 18.68 -8.64 -1.59
CA PHE A 89 17.43 -7.89 -1.71
C PHE A 89 17.85 -6.43 -1.72
N PHE A 90 17.73 -5.78 -2.88
CA PHE A 90 18.24 -4.44 -3.24
C PHE A 90 18.60 -3.51 -2.07
#